data_AF-A0A1Y3N0K6-F1
#
_entry.id   AF-A0A1Y3N0K6-F1
#
_cell.length_a   1.000
_cell.length_b   1.000
_cell.length_c   1.000
_cell.angle_alpha   90.00
_cell.angle_beta   90.00
_cell.angle_gamma   90.00
#
_symmetry.space_group_name_H-M   'P 1'
#
loop_
_entity.id
_entity.type
_entity.pdbx_description
1 polymer ?
#
loop_
_entity_poly.entity_id
_entity_poly.type
_entity_poly.pdbx_seq_one_letter_code
_entity_poly.pdbx_strand_id
1 'polypeptide(L)'
;MSNTLNGSSSINSYFHSKTVYELSCKHCSTVVCNRGMKAILLGDTRVELYSTDSPPSGRVQLVDKDYMTCNCHCKIRDLACLVW
;
A
#
# COMPACT_ATOMS: atom_id res chain seq x y z
N MET A 1 28.39 13.53 -31.13
CA MET A 1 27.65 12.26 -30.94
C MET A 1 27.30 12.14 -29.47
N SER A 2 26.14 12.61 -29.07
CA SER A 2 25.64 12.51 -27.69
C SER A 2 24.13 12.34 -27.79
N ASN A 3 23.68 11.09 -27.77
CA ASN A 3 22.27 10.75 -27.74
C ASN A 3 21.76 10.85 -26.30
N THR A 4 20.98 11.88 -26.03
CA THR A 4 20.17 12.00 -24.83
C THR A 4 19.00 11.03 -24.93
N LEU A 5 19.03 9.95 -24.13
CA LEU A 5 17.88 9.06 -23.97
C LEU A 5 16.83 9.79 -23.11
N ASN A 6 15.90 10.46 -23.80
CA ASN A 6 14.66 10.94 -23.21
C ASN A 6 13.81 9.72 -22.83
N GLY A 7 13.97 9.26 -21.59
CA GLY A 7 13.05 8.30 -20.98
C GLY A 7 11.71 8.99 -20.73
N SER A 8 10.86 9.05 -21.75
CA SER A 8 9.46 9.37 -21.58
C SER A 8 8.83 8.27 -20.74
N SER A 9 8.78 8.50 -19.43
CA SER A 9 7.98 7.71 -18.49
C SER A 9 6.52 7.82 -18.92
N SER A 10 6.08 6.91 -19.77
CA SER A 10 4.67 6.71 -20.09
C SER A 10 3.99 6.24 -18.80
N ILE A 11 3.58 7.21 -17.97
CA ILE A 11 2.76 6.96 -16.79
C ILE A 11 1.51 6.25 -17.31
N ASN A 12 1.42 4.96 -17.02
CA ASN A 12 0.36 4.09 -17.49
C ASN A 12 -0.98 4.69 -17.03
N SER A 13 -1.78 5.19 -17.98
CA SER A 13 -3.02 5.96 -17.72
C SER A 13 -4.03 5.20 -16.87
N TYR A 14 -3.86 3.88 -16.76
CA TYR A 14 -4.66 2.99 -15.93
C TYR A 14 -4.62 3.31 -14.43
N PHE A 15 -3.55 3.95 -13.93
CA PHE A 15 -3.45 4.33 -12.52
C PHE A 15 -4.16 5.64 -12.18
N HIS A 16 -4.36 6.52 -13.18
CA HIS A 16 -4.89 7.87 -12.94
C HIS A 16 -6.40 7.87 -12.63
N SER A 17 -7.11 6.76 -12.88
CA SER A 17 -8.55 6.62 -12.64
C SER A 17 -8.91 5.84 -11.38
N LYS A 18 -7.93 5.27 -10.66
CA LYS A 18 -8.19 4.47 -9.47
C LYS A 18 -8.38 5.36 -8.25
N THR A 19 -9.49 5.20 -7.55
CA THR A 19 -9.75 5.88 -6.28
C THR A 19 -8.71 5.47 -5.23
N VAL A 20 -8.12 6.47 -4.59
CA VAL A 20 -7.28 6.34 -3.40
C VAL A 20 -8.04 6.81 -2.18
N TYR A 21 -7.82 6.13 -1.06
CA TYR A 21 -8.54 6.35 0.19
C TYR A 21 -7.57 6.79 1.29
N GLU A 22 -8.05 7.69 2.15
CA GLU A 22 -7.49 7.88 3.48
C GLU A 22 -8.07 6.80 4.40
N LEU A 23 -7.19 6.10 5.12
CA LEU A 23 -7.57 5.10 6.11
C LEU A 23 -7.23 5.65 7.50
N SER A 24 -8.20 5.59 8.41
CA SER A 24 -8.03 5.98 9.81
C SER A 24 -8.35 4.81 10.73
N CYS A 25 -7.60 4.72 11.83
CA CYS A 25 -7.84 3.73 12.86
C CYS A 25 -9.20 4.02 13.53
N LYS A 26 -10.12 3.06 13.50
CA LYS A 26 -11.45 3.22 14.12
C LYS A 26 -11.39 3.49 15.62
N HIS A 27 -10.36 3.00 16.31
CA HIS A 27 -10.23 3.14 17.76
C HIS A 27 -9.76 4.54 18.19
N CYS A 28 -8.75 5.10 17.52
CA CYS A 28 -8.11 6.35 17.96
C CYS A 28 -8.05 7.45 16.89
N SER A 29 -8.70 7.24 15.75
CA SER A 29 -8.74 8.14 14.58
C SER A 29 -7.39 8.48 13.95
N THR A 30 -6.30 7.83 14.37
CA THR A 30 -4.98 8.07 13.76
C THR A 30 -5.01 7.66 12.29
N VAL A 31 -4.51 8.52 11.42
CA VAL A 31 -4.34 8.22 9.99
C VAL A 31 -3.33 7.08 9.83
N VAL A 32 -3.80 5.96 9.26
CA VAL A 32 -2.99 4.78 8.92
C VAL A 32 -2.25 5.02 7.61
N CYS A 33 -2.94 5.53 6.60
CA CYS A 33 -2.35 6.00 5.36
C CYS A 33 -3.28 6.99 4.65
N ASN A 34 -2.74 7.92 3.88
CA ASN A 34 -3.49 8.88 3.08
C ASN A 34 -3.66 8.47 1.60
N ARG A 35 -3.02 7.37 1.20
CA ARG A 35 -2.94 6.91 -0.20
C ARG A 35 -3.16 5.40 -0.29
N GLY A 36 -4.19 4.90 0.38
CA GLY A 36 -4.58 3.50 0.35
C GLY A 36 -5.33 3.17 -0.95
N MET A 37 -4.80 2.26 -1.76
CA MET A 37 -5.49 1.71 -2.92
C MET A 37 -6.21 0.42 -2.54
N LYS A 38 -7.52 0.33 -2.78
CA LYS A 38 -8.32 -0.85 -2.44
C LYS A 38 -7.95 -2.04 -3.34
N ALA A 39 -7.77 -3.20 -2.73
CA ALA A 39 -7.58 -4.50 -3.37
C ALA A 39 -8.67 -5.48 -2.90
N ILE A 40 -9.07 -6.39 -3.79
CA ILE A 40 -10.07 -7.43 -3.49
C ILE A 40 -9.34 -8.75 -3.36
N LEU A 41 -9.46 -9.39 -2.20
CA LEU A 41 -8.97 -10.74 -2.00
C LEU A 41 -9.97 -11.73 -2.63
N LEU A 42 -9.57 -12.36 -3.73
CA LEU A 42 -10.46 -13.28 -4.46
C LEU A 42 -10.86 -14.52 -3.65
N GLY A 43 -10.03 -14.92 -2.68
CA GLY A 43 -10.31 -16.07 -1.80
C GLY A 43 -11.24 -15.78 -0.63
N ASP A 44 -11.38 -14.51 -0.22
CA ASP A 44 -12.35 -14.09 0.79
C ASP A 44 -12.71 -12.61 0.57
N THR A 45 -13.89 -12.37 0.00
CA THR A 45 -14.36 -11.02 -0.34
C THR A 45 -14.84 -10.22 0.86
N ARG A 46 -14.91 -10.82 2.05
CA ARG A 46 -15.25 -10.10 3.30
C ARG A 46 -14.03 -9.37 3.85
N VAL A 47 -12.82 -9.75 3.44
CA VAL A 47 -11.58 -9.09 3.82
C VAL A 47 -11.29 -7.96 2.84
N GLU A 48 -11.29 -6.74 3.34
CA GLU A 48 -10.87 -5.57 2.56
C GLU A 48 -9.37 -5.36 2.72
N LEU A 49 -8.64 -5.40 1.61
CA LEU A 49 -7.20 -5.14 1.59
C LEU A 49 -6.93 -3.77 0.98
N TYR A 50 -5.91 -3.11 1.50
CA TYR A 50 -5.46 -1.83 0.97
C TYR A 50 -3.94 -1.84 0.83
N SER A 51 -3.43 -1.40 -0.31
CA SER A 51 -1.99 -1.23 -0.55
C SER A 51 -1.61 0.24 -0.48
N THR A 52 -0.42 0.54 0.05
CA THR A 52 0.13 1.89 0.08
C THR A 52 1.64 1.86 -0.21
N ASP A 53 2.14 2.92 -0.83
CA ASP A 53 3.57 3.16 -1.08
C ASP A 53 4.21 4.04 0.00
N SER A 54 3.43 4.55 0.96
CA SER A 54 3.92 5.34 2.09
C SER A 54 4.41 4.43 3.22
N PRO A 55 5.60 4.70 3.80
CA PRO A 55 6.07 3.95 4.96
C PRO A 55 5.19 4.24 6.20
N PRO A 56 5.02 3.28 7.13
CA PRO A 56 4.38 3.52 8.42
C PRO A 56 5.09 4.63 9.20
N SER A 57 4.33 5.39 10.00
CA SER A 57 4.90 6.46 10.83
C SER A 57 4.13 6.65 12.14
N GLY A 58 4.85 7.11 13.17
CA GLY A 58 4.27 7.46 14.47
C GLY A 58 3.63 6.26 15.18
N ARG A 59 2.31 6.35 15.38
CA ARG A 59 1.50 5.34 16.09
C ARG A 59 1.16 4.12 15.21
N VAL A 60 1.47 4.17 13.92
CA VAL A 60 1.26 3.09 12.96
C VAL A 60 2.62 2.47 12.67
N GLN A 61 2.78 1.19 12.97
CA GLN A 61 4.07 0.51 12.93
C GLN A 61 3.95 -0.85 12.26
N LEU A 62 5.08 -1.33 11.73
CA LEU A 62 5.17 -2.71 11.26
C LEU A 62 4.98 -3.66 12.44
N VAL A 63 4.20 -4.70 12.21
CA VAL A 63 4.01 -5.79 13.14
C VAL A 63 4.44 -7.09 12.48
N ASP A 64 4.86 -8.03 13.31
CA ASP A 64 5.37 -9.33 12.88
C ASP A 64 6.63 -9.29 12.00
N LYS A 65 7.03 -10.46 11.53
CA LYS A 65 8.19 -10.63 10.64
C LYS A 65 7.74 -10.52 9.20
N ASP A 66 8.62 -9.94 8.38
CA ASP A 66 8.42 -9.92 6.94
C ASP A 66 8.31 -11.35 6.37
N TYR A 67 7.41 -11.55 5.42
CA TYR A 67 7.23 -12.84 4.76
C TYR A 67 7.04 -12.69 3.25
N MET A 68 7.10 -13.80 2.52
CA MET A 68 6.97 -13.84 1.06
C MET A 68 6.01 -14.95 0.67
N THR A 69 5.30 -14.76 -0.44
CA THR A 69 4.51 -15.84 -1.03
C THR A 69 5.39 -16.70 -1.94
N CYS A 70 4.99 -17.95 -2.18
CA CYS A 70 5.70 -18.84 -3.13
C CYS A 70 5.57 -18.38 -4.59
N ASN A 71 4.51 -17.62 -4.93
CA ASN A 71 4.19 -17.27 -6.31
C ASN A 71 4.93 -16.02 -6.81
N CYS A 72 5.41 -15.18 -5.91
CA CYS A 72 6.15 -13.97 -6.27
C CYS A 72 7.17 -13.60 -5.20
N HIS A 73 8.24 -12.93 -5.61
CA HIS A 73 9.26 -12.40 -4.69
C HIS A 73 8.81 -11.13 -3.96
N CYS A 74 7.50 -10.90 -3.81
CA CYS A 74 6.98 -9.76 -3.07
C CYS A 74 7.20 -9.97 -1.58
N LYS A 75 7.86 -8.99 -0.96
CA LYS A 75 8.02 -8.91 0.49
C LYS A 75 6.77 -8.29 1.11
N ILE A 76 6.04 -9.07 1.88
CA ILE A 76 4.82 -8.65 2.59
C ILE A 76 5.21 -8.27 4.02
N ARG A 77 4.61 -7.17 4.49
CA ARG A 77 4.85 -6.60 5.81
C ARG A 77 3.52 -6.14 6.37
N ASP A 78 3.17 -6.66 7.53
CA ASP A 78 1.94 -6.31 8.20
C ASP A 78 2.17 -5.03 9.02
N LEU A 79 1.13 -4.21 9.17
CA LEU A 79 1.19 -2.97 9.95
C LEU A 79 -0.06 -2.82 10.80
N ALA A 80 0.11 -2.23 11.98
CA ALA A 80 -0.99 -1.97 12.91
C ALA A 80 -0.86 -0.59 13.55
N CYS A 81 -2.00 -0.03 13.95
CA CYS A 81 -2.04 1.11 14.85
C CYS A 81 -1.90 0.59 16.30
N LEU A 82 -0.82 0.98 16.97
CA LEU A 82 -0.44 0.47 18.30
C LEU A 82 -0.88 1.40 19.44
N VAL A 83 -1.98 2.10 19.26
CA VAL A 83 -2.59 2.89 20.34
C VAL A 83 -3.40 1.95 21.22
N TRP A 84 -3.12 2.00 22.52
CA TRP A 84 -3.80 1.24 23.57
C TRP A 84 -4.99 2.00 24.14
#